data_AF-A0A950AW07-F1
#
_entry.id   AF-A0A950AW07-F1
#
_cell.length_a   1.000
_cell.length_b   1.000
_cell.length_c   1.000
_cell.angle_alpha   90.00
_cell.angle_beta   90.00
_cell.angle_gamma   90.00
#
_symmetry.space_group_name_H-M   'P 1'
#
loop_
_entity.id
_entity.type
_entity.pdbx_description
1 polymer ?
#
loop_
_entity_poly.entity_id
_entity_poly.type
_entity_poly.pdbx_seq_one_letter_code
_entity_poly.pdbx_strand_id
1 'polypeptide(L)'
;ASAAASSAYLTVSEIFPLELRGMAIALFYAIGTGIGGPAASWLFGRLIDMRSRIYIFYGNLIGSAVLLAAVVVVVLFGVKAERTALEQIADPLSKAKEDESTPVPDASGK
;
A
#
# COMPACT_ATOMS: atom_id res chain seq x y z
N ALA A 1 -15.08 -10.59 -7.35
CA ALA A 1 -13.79 -10.08 -6.85
C ALA A 1 -12.69 -10.66 -7.73
N SER A 2 -11.74 -9.84 -8.20
CA SER A 2 -10.82 -10.18 -9.31
C SER A 2 -9.46 -10.70 -8.81
N ALA A 3 -8.80 -11.55 -9.62
CA ALA A 3 -7.43 -12.03 -9.37
C ALA A 3 -6.44 -10.90 -9.08
N ALA A 4 -6.61 -9.75 -9.73
CA ALA A 4 -5.79 -8.56 -9.51
C ALA A 4 -5.82 -8.07 -8.04
N ALA A 5 -6.99 -8.13 -7.37
CA ALA A 5 -7.13 -7.70 -5.99
C ALA A 5 -6.45 -8.69 -5.02
N SER A 6 -6.56 -10.00 -5.27
CA SER A 6 -5.88 -11.01 -4.47
C SER A 6 -4.35 -10.95 -4.61
N SER A 7 -3.83 -10.78 -5.83
CA SER A 7 -2.38 -10.67 -6.05
C SER A 7 -1.79 -9.41 -5.41
N ALA A 8 -2.47 -8.27 -5.52
CA ALA A 8 -2.03 -7.03 -4.87
C ALA A 8 -1.95 -7.17 -3.34
N TYR A 9 -2.91 -7.88 -2.73
CA TYR A 9 -2.88 -8.13 -1.29
C TYR A 9 -1.68 -8.99 -0.87
N LEU A 10 -1.35 -10.02 -1.66
CA LEU A 10 -0.14 -10.84 -1.42
C LEU A 10 1.13 -10.00 -1.55
N THR A 11 1.27 -9.22 -2.62
CA THR A 11 2.42 -8.32 -2.84
C THR A 11 2.60 -7.33 -1.70
N VAL A 12 1.51 -6.72 -1.22
CA VAL A 12 1.54 -5.81 -0.07
C VAL A 12 1.91 -6.55 1.22
N SER A 13 1.40 -7.77 1.41
CA SER A 13 1.74 -8.58 2.58
C SER A 13 3.20 -9.03 2.58
N GLU A 14 3.82 -9.20 1.41
CA GLU A 14 5.23 -9.60 1.27
C GLU A 14 6.21 -8.42 1.38
N ILE A 15 5.83 -7.24 0.86
CA ILE A 15 6.69 -6.04 0.90
C ILE A 15 6.73 -5.42 2.30
N PHE A 16 5.60 -5.44 3.03
CA PHE A 16 5.49 -4.75 4.31
C PHE A 16 5.55 -5.70 5.51
N PRO A 17 6.40 -5.40 6.51
CA PRO A 17 6.49 -6.20 7.74
C PRO A 17 5.15 -6.20 8.49
N LEU A 18 4.89 -7.28 9.22
CA LEU A 18 3.60 -7.58 9.83
C LEU A 18 3.05 -6.45 10.71
N GLU A 19 3.92 -5.70 11.41
CA GLU A 19 3.48 -4.58 12.26
C GLU A 19 3.01 -3.36 11.47
N LEU A 20 3.51 -3.15 10.24
CA LEU A 20 3.23 -1.96 9.42
C LEU A 20 2.12 -2.15 8.39
N ARG A 21 1.67 -3.38 8.13
CA ARG A 21 0.63 -3.68 7.12
C ARG A 21 -0.65 -2.88 7.35
N GLY A 22 -1.10 -2.77 8.60
CA GLY A 22 -2.29 -2.01 8.98
C GLY A 22 -2.15 -0.50 8.72
N MET A 23 -0.99 0.08 9.08
CA MET A 23 -0.71 1.49 8.84
C MET A 23 -0.58 1.82 7.35
N ALA A 24 0.05 0.95 6.57
CA ALA A 24 0.17 1.14 5.12
C ALA A 24 -1.22 1.22 4.46
N ILE A 25 -2.10 0.25 4.73
CA ILE A 25 -3.46 0.24 4.17
C ILE A 25 -4.24 1.47 4.62
N ALA A 26 -4.16 1.85 5.91
CA ALA A 26 -4.85 3.02 6.43
C ALA A 26 -4.38 4.32 5.76
N LEU A 27 -3.07 4.49 5.56
CA LEU A 27 -2.51 5.68 4.91
C LEU A 27 -2.94 5.78 3.45
N PHE A 28 -2.81 4.69 2.68
CA PHE A 28 -3.26 4.64 1.29
C PHE A 28 -4.76 4.90 1.17
N TYR A 29 -5.56 4.31 2.06
CA TYR A 29 -7.01 4.52 2.09
C TYR A 29 -7.35 5.98 2.44
N ALA A 30 -6.68 6.57 3.43
CA ALA A 30 -6.91 7.95 3.86
C ALA A 30 -6.56 8.95 2.74
N ILE A 31 -5.42 8.79 2.07
CA ILE A 31 -5.00 9.68 0.98
C ILE A 31 -5.90 9.46 -0.24
N GLY A 32 -6.13 8.20 -0.63
CA GLY A 32 -6.92 7.85 -1.81
C GLY A 32 -8.37 8.33 -1.69
N THR A 33 -8.99 8.12 -0.53
CA THR A 33 -10.36 8.60 -0.27
C THR A 33 -10.40 10.10 -0.05
N GLY A 34 -9.43 10.64 0.71
CA GLY A 34 -9.37 12.06 1.07
C GLY A 34 -9.18 12.98 -0.12
N ILE A 35 -8.39 12.56 -1.14
CA ILE A 35 -8.19 13.34 -2.36
C ILE A 35 -9.19 12.90 -3.44
N GLY A 36 -9.30 11.60 -3.69
CA GLY A 36 -10.10 11.06 -4.79
C GLY A 36 -11.59 11.31 -4.65
N GLY A 37 -12.14 11.21 -3.43
CA GLY A 37 -13.57 11.41 -3.17
C GLY A 37 -14.03 12.85 -3.49
N PRO A 38 -13.46 13.86 -2.82
CA PRO A 38 -13.83 15.26 -3.06
C PRO A 38 -13.53 15.71 -4.49
N ALA A 39 -12.36 15.35 -5.03
CA ALA A 39 -11.97 15.76 -6.38
C ALA A 39 -12.90 15.18 -7.45
N ALA A 40 -13.25 13.90 -7.36
CA ALA A 40 -14.18 13.28 -8.29
C ALA A 40 -15.58 13.90 -8.19
N SER A 41 -16.07 14.13 -6.96
CA SER A 41 -17.41 14.69 -6.73
C SER A 41 -17.51 16.13 -7.24
N TRP A 42 -16.48 16.94 -7.02
CA TRP A 42 -16.42 18.32 -7.52
C TRP A 42 -16.36 18.36 -9.05
N LEU A 43 -15.51 17.53 -9.66
CA LEU A 43 -15.35 17.45 -11.11
C LEU A 43 -16.67 17.00 -11.77
N PHE A 44 -17.24 15.88 -11.34
CA PHE A 44 -18.50 15.39 -11.89
C PHE A 44 -19.67 16.33 -11.63
N GLY A 45 -19.72 17.00 -10.47
CA GLY A 45 -20.73 18.03 -10.19
C GLY A 45 -20.71 19.16 -11.22
N ARG A 46 -19.53 19.67 -11.58
CA ARG A 46 -19.37 20.69 -12.63
C ARG A 46 -19.74 20.18 -14.01
N LEU A 47 -19.42 18.93 -14.34
CA LEU A 47 -19.72 18.33 -15.63
C LEU A 47 -21.22 18.10 -15.82
N ILE A 48 -21.93 17.70 -14.76
CA ILE A 48 -23.38 17.44 -14.80
C ILE A 48 -24.17 18.75 -14.96
N ASP A 49 -23.73 19.82 -14.32
CA ASP A 49 -24.37 21.15 -14.38
C ASP A 49 -24.45 21.68 -15.84
N MET A 50 -23.47 21.32 -16.68
CA MET A 50 -23.43 21.70 -18.10
C MET A 50 -24.45 20.94 -18.99
N ARG A 51 -25.16 19.93 -18.46
CA ARG A 51 -26.26 19.19 -19.11
C ARG A 51 -25.98 18.67 -20.53
N SER A 52 -24.71 18.46 -20.88
CA SER A 52 -24.29 18.04 -22.22
C SER A 52 -23.42 16.78 -22.19
N ARG A 53 -23.71 15.84 -23.10
CA ARG A 53 -23.06 14.52 -23.19
C ARG A 53 -21.57 14.62 -23.52
N ILE A 54 -21.16 15.67 -24.22
CA ILE A 54 -19.77 15.87 -24.64
C ILE A 54 -18.87 16.14 -23.42
N TYR A 55 -19.35 16.89 -22.41
CA TYR A 55 -18.56 17.14 -21.21
C TYR A 55 -18.37 15.88 -20.36
N ILE A 56 -19.39 15.02 -20.29
CA ILE A 56 -19.27 13.71 -19.62
C ILE A 56 -18.25 12.82 -20.32
N PHE A 57 -18.19 12.85 -21.66
CA PHE A 57 -17.17 12.14 -22.43
C PHE A 57 -15.77 12.63 -22.07
N TYR A 58 -15.53 13.95 -22.04
CA TYR A 58 -14.24 14.50 -21.61
C TYR A 58 -13.90 14.14 -20.16
N GLY A 59 -14.88 14.13 -19.25
CA GLY A 59 -14.68 13.67 -17.88
C GLY A 59 -14.19 12.23 -17.78
N ASN A 60 -14.81 11.34 -18.56
CA ASN A 60 -14.38 9.94 -18.64
C ASN A 60 -12.99 9.81 -19.27
N LEU A 61 -12.67 10.62 -20.29
CA LEU A 61 -11.35 10.62 -20.93
C LEU A 61 -10.24 11.01 -19.93
N ILE A 62 -10.50 12.03 -19.11
CA ILE A 62 -9.59 12.43 -18.02
C ILE A 62 -9.44 11.28 -17.01
N GLY A 63 -10.54 10.63 -16.60
CA GLY A 63 -10.51 9.49 -15.70
C GLY A 63 -9.67 8.32 -16.24
N SER A 64 -9.85 7.96 -17.51
CA SER A 64 -9.04 6.94 -18.17
C SER A 64 -7.57 7.33 -18.27
N ALA A 65 -7.27 8.60 -18.56
CA ALA A 65 -5.89 9.09 -18.62
C ALA A 65 -5.18 8.99 -17.25
N VAL A 66 -5.88 9.28 -16.16
CA VAL A 66 -5.35 9.12 -14.79
C VAL A 66 -5.05 7.65 -14.47
N LEU A 67 -5.93 6.72 -14.86
CA LEU A 67 -5.69 5.29 -14.67
C LEU A 67 -4.47 4.81 -15.49
N LEU A 68 -4.32 5.27 -16.73
CA LEU A 68 -3.13 4.96 -17.54
C LEU A 68 -1.85 5.51 -16.91
N ALA A 69 -1.89 6.72 -16.35
CA ALA A 69 -0.75 7.28 -15.62
C ALA A 69 -0.38 6.41 -14.41
N ALA A 70 -1.37 5.91 -13.66
CA ALA A 70 -1.11 4.98 -12.55
C ALA A 70 -0.44 3.69 -13.02
N VAL A 71 -0.85 3.13 -14.17
CA VAL A 71 -0.19 1.97 -14.77
C VAL A 71 1.27 2.26 -15.10
N VAL A 72 1.56 3.43 -15.69
CA VAL A 72 2.95 3.83 -15.99
C VAL A 72 3.79 3.95 -14.71
N VAL A 73 3.24 4.53 -13.64
CA VAL A 73 3.92 4.61 -12.34
C VAL A 73 4.24 3.21 -11.81
N VAL A 74 3.31 2.27 -11.88
CA VAL A 74 3.54 0.87 -11.45
C VAL A 74 4.59 0.19 -12.33
N VAL A 75 4.59 0.45 -13.64
CA VAL A 75 5.60 -0.14 -14.54
C VAL A 75 7.01 0.41 -14.25
N LEU A 76 7.13 1.69 -13.89
CA LEU A 76 8.42 2.34 -13.65
C LEU A 76 8.96 2.11 -12.22
N PHE A 77 8.10 2.14 -11.21
CA PHE A 77 8.48 2.09 -9.79
C PHE A 77 8.05 0.78 -9.10
N GLY A 78 7.40 -0.13 -9.83
CA GLY A 78 6.96 -1.42 -9.29
C GLY A 78 8.16 -2.28 -8.92
N VAL A 79 8.30 -2.54 -7.62
CA VAL A 79 9.29 -3.49 -7.11
C VAL A 79 8.74 -4.91 -7.30
N LYS A 80 9.52 -5.79 -7.92
CA LYS A 80 9.21 -7.21 -7.98
C LYS A 80 9.34 -7.81 -6.58
N ALA A 81 8.22 -8.07 -5.92
CA ALA A 81 8.17 -8.73 -4.62
C ALA A 81 8.32 -10.26 -4.70
N GLU A 82 8.37 -10.83 -5.91
CA GLU A 82 8.40 -12.29 -6.09
C GLU A 82 9.61 -12.92 -5.40
N ARG A 83 9.36 -13.92 -4.53
CA ARG A 83 10.33 -14.85 -3.92
C ARG A 83 11.36 -14.27 -2.95
N THR A 84 11.15 -13.09 -2.37
CA THR A 84 12.02 -12.66 -1.25
C THR A 84 11.45 -13.18 0.06
N ALA A 85 12.15 -14.14 0.67
CA ALA A 85 11.78 -14.73 1.95
C ALA A 85 11.83 -13.65 3.05
N LEU A 86 10.82 -13.71 3.94
CA LEU A 86 10.59 -12.84 5.10
C LEU A 86 11.77 -12.76 6.10
N GLU A 87 12.82 -13.55 5.91
CA GLU A 87 13.96 -13.74 6.83
C GLU A 87 15.17 -12.87 6.48
N GLN A 88 15.16 -12.17 5.33
CA GLN A 88 16.26 -11.30 4.89
C GLN A 88 16.01 -9.80 5.17
N ILE A 89 14.79 -9.39 5.57
CA ILE A 89 14.40 -7.98 5.69
C ILE A 89 14.24 -7.49 7.15
N ALA A 90 14.28 -8.35 8.15
CA ALA A 90 14.32 -7.90 9.54
C ALA A 90 15.09 -8.88 10.42
N ASP A 91 16.25 -8.44 10.92
CA ASP A 91 16.64 -8.86 12.27
C ASP A 91 15.53 -8.31 13.18
N PRO A 92 14.67 -9.17 13.76
CA PRO A 92 13.50 -8.69 14.47
C PRO A 92 13.96 -7.84 15.65
N LEU A 93 13.38 -6.64 15.82
CA LEU A 93 13.62 -5.76 16.97
C LEU A 93 13.36 -6.46 18.34
N SER A 94 12.79 -7.67 18.33
CA SER A 94 12.67 -8.55 19.49
C SER A 94 14.00 -9.09 20.01
N LYS A 95 15.08 -9.11 19.23
CA LYS A 95 16.41 -9.51 19.72
C LYS A 95 17.10 -8.44 20.58
N ALA A 96 16.74 -7.16 20.41
CA ALA A 96 17.33 -6.08 21.20
C ALA A 96 16.82 -6.03 22.65
N LYS A 97 15.90 -6.93 23.06
CA LYS A 97 15.37 -6.97 24.42
C LYS A 97 15.71 -8.26 25.19
N GLU A 98 16.39 -9.23 24.58
CA GLU A 98 16.78 -10.48 25.26
C GLU A 98 18.28 -10.56 25.65
N ASP A 99 19.10 -9.57 25.30
CA ASP A 99 20.51 -9.47 25.75
C ASP A 99 20.68 -8.72 27.09
N GLU A 100 19.60 -8.57 27.87
CA GLU A 100 19.68 -8.02 29.23
C GLU A 100 19.03 -8.99 30.25
N SER A 101 19.45 -10.24 30.22
CA SER A 101 19.39 -11.11 31.39
C SER A 101 20.65 -11.95 31.49
N THR A 102 21.72 -11.27 31.89
CA THR A 102 22.71 -11.67 32.88
C THR A 102 23.06 -13.17 32.94
N PRO A 103 24.33 -13.55 32.66
CA PRO A 103 24.82 -14.90 32.98
C PRO A 103 24.60 -15.18 34.47
N VAL A 104 23.71 -16.12 34.80
CA VAL A 104 23.61 -16.67 36.16
C VAL A 104 24.89 -17.47 36.39
N PRO A 105 25.73 -17.12 37.39
CA PRO A 105 26.92 -17.89 37.69
C PRO A 105 26.53 -19.31 38.10
N ASP A 106 27.15 -20.28 37.42
CA ASP A 106 27.23 -21.67 37.81
C ASP A 106 27.69 -21.77 39.28
N ALA A 107 26.76 -22.14 40.16
CA ALA A 107 27.04 -22.54 41.53
C ALA A 107 27.08 -24.08 41.64
N SER A 108 27.90 -24.73 40.82
CA SER A 108 28.34 -26.12 41.03
C SER A 108 29.71 -26.10 41.70
N GLY A 109 29.70 -25.84 43.00
CA GLY A 109 30.84 -26.08 43.87
C GLY A 109 31.11 -27.58 43.96
N LYS A 110 32.19 -28.02 43.32
CA LYS A 110 33.01 -29.16 43.74
C LYS A 110 34.40 -28.67 44.08
#